data_AF-A0A956QP49-F1
#
_entry.id   AF-A0A956QP49-F1
#
_cell.length_a   1.000
_cell.length_b   1.000
_cell.length_c   1.000
_cell.angle_alpha   90.00
_cell.angle_beta   90.00
_cell.angle_gamma   90.00
#
_symmetry.space_group_name_H-M   'P 1'
#
loop_
_entity.id
_entity.type
_entity.pdbx_description
1 polymer ?
#
loop_
_entity_poly.entity_id
_entity_poly.type
_entity_poly.pdbx_seq_one_letter_code
_entity_poly.pdbx_strand_id
1 'polypeptide(L)'
;MDVEIVDTREIPAADADRVETFLGTRVVAVQNGAEESKLRLEYGFEPSYGRTRRCLKVRRPGKSPIMTFYGGDRWGQNGRVYAKLPKSTGRGYIRDGSKIDPQLEELGTCRLRRFIEPRPGRRVEACWALAAQEDDLETLVQAALVCEQLRANS
;
A
#
# COMPACT_ATOMS: atom_id res chain seq x y z
N MET A 1 -6.65 15.18 -5.62
CA MET A 1 -6.21 14.79 -6.98
C MET A 1 -7.35 13.97 -7.54
N ASP A 2 -8.02 14.44 -8.59
CA ASP A 2 -9.15 13.73 -9.16
C ASP A 2 -8.60 12.64 -10.08
N VAL A 3 -8.69 11.41 -9.60
CA VAL A 3 -8.10 10.24 -10.25
C VAL A 3 -9.23 9.29 -10.63
N GLU A 4 -9.45 9.14 -11.93
CA GLU A 4 -10.45 8.23 -12.45
C GLU A 4 -9.80 6.94 -12.96
N ILE A 5 -10.33 5.80 -12.51
CA ILE A 5 -9.97 4.49 -13.05
C ILE A 5 -10.77 4.29 -14.33
N VAL A 6 -10.08 4.24 -15.47
CA VAL A 6 -10.72 4.19 -16.80
C VAL A 6 -10.70 2.80 -17.44
N ASP A 7 -9.80 1.92 -17.00
CA ASP A 7 -9.75 0.53 -17.45
C ASP A 7 -9.10 -0.37 -16.38
N THR A 8 -9.57 -1.60 -16.29
CA THR A 8 -8.99 -2.63 -15.41
C THR A 8 -8.85 -3.95 -16.16
N ARG A 9 -7.67 -4.57 -16.03
CA ARG A 9 -7.39 -5.88 -16.62
C ARG A 9 -6.69 -6.80 -15.64
N GLU A 10 -7.23 -8.00 -15.47
CA GLU A 10 -6.57 -9.05 -14.68
C GLU A 10 -5.59 -9.84 -15.55
N ILE A 11 -4.45 -10.16 -14.94
CA ILE A 11 -3.39 -11.00 -15.51
C ILE A 11 -3.11 -12.09 -14.46
N PRO A 12 -3.53 -13.34 -14.71
CA PRO A 12 -3.28 -14.43 -13.77
C PRO A 12 -1.78 -14.72 -13.66
N ALA A 13 -1.36 -15.30 -12.54
CA ALA A 13 0.02 -15.76 -12.37
C ALA A 13 0.34 -16.89 -13.36
N ALA A 14 1.39 -16.71 -14.18
CA ALA A 14 1.96 -17.78 -14.98
C ALA A 14 2.98 -18.55 -14.13
N ASP A 15 2.76 -19.86 -13.94
CA ASP A 15 3.66 -20.86 -13.33
C ASP A 15 4.61 -20.33 -12.25
N ALA A 16 4.09 -20.24 -11.02
CA ALA A 16 4.79 -19.71 -9.85
C ALA A 16 5.77 -20.75 -9.24
N ASP A 17 6.93 -20.93 -9.86
CA ASP A 17 8.02 -21.78 -9.34
C ASP A 17 9.06 -21.00 -8.49
N ARG A 18 8.65 -19.86 -7.90
CA ARG A 18 9.49 -19.06 -6.98
C ARG A 18 8.74 -18.78 -5.69
N VAL A 19 9.45 -18.93 -4.57
CA VAL A 19 8.96 -18.88 -3.18
C VAL A 19 8.60 -17.44 -2.70
N GLU A 20 7.97 -16.66 -3.57
CA GLU A 20 7.09 -15.54 -3.22
C GLU A 20 5.77 -15.85 -3.93
N THR A 21 4.76 -16.32 -3.20
CA THR A 21 3.55 -16.89 -3.80
C THR A 21 2.67 -15.77 -4.39
N PHE A 22 3.07 -15.29 -5.56
CA PHE A 22 2.38 -14.32 -6.39
C PHE A 22 1.08 -14.94 -6.91
N LEU A 23 -0.04 -14.27 -6.66
CA LEU A 23 -1.38 -14.75 -7.00
C LEU A 23 -1.89 -14.18 -8.32
N GLY A 24 -1.39 -13.01 -8.72
CA GLY A 24 -1.80 -12.35 -9.96
C GLY A 24 -1.52 -10.86 -9.94
N THR A 25 -1.73 -10.24 -11.10
CA THR A 25 -1.62 -8.80 -11.28
C THR A 25 -2.94 -8.26 -11.81
N ARG A 26 -3.39 -7.14 -11.25
CA ARG A 26 -4.40 -6.30 -11.88
C ARG A 26 -3.72 -5.05 -12.43
N VAL A 27 -3.89 -4.78 -13.72
CA VAL A 27 -3.46 -3.54 -14.36
C VAL A 27 -4.60 -2.56 -14.28
N VAL A 28 -4.31 -1.34 -13.85
CA VAL A 28 -5.28 -0.25 -13.76
C VAL A 28 -4.76 0.91 -14.59
N ALA A 29 -5.56 1.35 -15.56
CA ALA A 29 -5.33 2.59 -16.29
C ALA A 29 -6.00 3.73 -15.53
N VAL A 30 -5.25 4.81 -15.39
CA VAL A 30 -5.59 5.92 -14.52
C VAL A 30 -5.46 7.20 -15.32
N GLN A 31 -6.50 8.02 -15.31
CA GLN A 31 -6.45 9.37 -15.88
C GLN A 31 -6.17 10.41 -14.79
N ASN A 32 -5.19 11.27 -15.07
CA ASN A 32 -4.90 12.47 -14.28
C ASN A 32 -4.96 13.68 -15.22
N GLY A 33 -6.16 14.24 -15.40
CA GLY A 33 -6.43 15.20 -16.47
C GLY A 33 -6.30 14.53 -17.85
N ALA A 34 -5.47 15.08 -18.73
CA ALA A 34 -5.26 14.55 -20.08
C ALA A 34 -4.20 13.43 -20.17
N GLU A 35 -3.48 13.14 -19.08
CA GLU A 35 -2.45 12.11 -19.06
C GLU A 35 -3.02 10.76 -18.59
N GLU A 36 -2.89 9.74 -19.44
CA GLU A 36 -3.16 8.36 -19.06
C GLU A 36 -1.88 7.71 -18.52
N SER A 37 -1.97 7.10 -17.34
CA SER A 37 -0.87 6.31 -16.78
C SER A 37 -1.35 4.95 -16.31
N LYS A 38 -0.44 3.96 -16.29
CA LYS A 38 -0.77 2.59 -15.89
C LYS A 38 -0.10 2.23 -14.59
N LEU A 39 -0.88 1.65 -13.68
CA LEU A 39 -0.41 1.04 -12.44
C LEU A 39 -0.67 -0.47 -12.48
N ARG A 40 0.15 -1.20 -11.72
CA ARG A 40 -0.01 -2.63 -11.45
C ARG A 40 -0.23 -2.82 -9.97
N LEU A 41 -1.29 -3.54 -9.64
CA LEU A 41 -1.56 -4.07 -8.32
C LEU A 41 -1.19 -5.54 -8.35
N GLU A 42 -0.18 -5.91 -7.57
CA GLU A 42 0.35 -7.26 -7.54
C GLU A 42 0.03 -7.92 -6.22
N TYR A 43 -0.71 -9.01 -6.32
CA TYR A 43 -1.25 -9.75 -5.19
C TYR A 43 -0.32 -10.93 -4.90
N GLY A 44 -0.06 -11.18 -3.63
CA GLY A 44 0.76 -12.31 -3.25
C GLY A 44 0.81 -12.55 -1.76
N PHE A 45 1.80 -13.33 -1.36
CA PHE A 45 2.10 -13.61 0.03
C PHE A 45 3.58 -13.39 0.33
N GLU A 46 3.87 -12.81 1.49
CA GLU A 46 5.24 -12.60 1.98
C GLU A 46 5.41 -13.14 3.40
N PRO A 47 6.59 -13.73 3.71
CA PRO A 47 6.93 -14.11 5.08
C PRO A 47 7.14 -12.86 5.94
N SER A 48 6.42 -12.78 7.06
CA SER A 48 6.49 -11.69 8.03
C SER A 48 6.28 -12.23 9.45
N TYR A 49 7.22 -11.94 10.35
CA TYR A 49 7.18 -12.34 11.77
C TYR A 49 6.93 -13.85 11.99
N GLY A 50 7.61 -14.71 11.20
CA GLY A 50 7.49 -16.16 11.31
C GLY A 50 6.17 -16.74 10.76
N ARG A 51 5.40 -15.94 10.01
CA ARG A 51 4.14 -16.36 9.37
C ARG A 51 4.06 -15.85 7.94
N THR A 52 3.23 -16.46 7.12
CA THR A 52 2.96 -16.00 5.76
C THR A 52 1.78 -15.03 5.77
N ARG A 53 1.94 -13.87 5.13
CA ARG A 53 0.96 -12.80 5.14
C ARG A 53 0.59 -12.36 3.73
N ARG A 54 -0.69 -12.12 3.47
CA ARG A 54 -1.13 -11.54 2.20
C ARG A 54 -0.55 -10.15 2.02
N CYS A 55 -0.04 -9.85 0.83
CA CYS A 55 0.49 -8.54 0.47
C CYS A 55 -0.06 -8.10 -0.89
N LEU A 56 -0.20 -6.79 -1.04
CA LEU A 56 -0.59 -6.14 -2.29
C LEU A 56 0.39 -5.00 -2.56
N LYS A 57 1.04 -5.03 -3.72
CA LYS A 57 2.02 -4.01 -4.13
C LYS A 57 1.44 -3.16 -5.24
N VAL A 58 1.39 -1.84 -5.04
CA VAL A 58 1.00 -0.89 -6.10
C VAL A 58 2.26 -0.30 -6.70
N ARG A 59 2.44 -0.43 -8.02
CA ARG A 59 3.65 0.03 -8.72
C ARG A 59 3.42 0.45 -10.16
N ARG A 60 4.31 1.30 -10.67
CA ARG A 60 4.45 1.52 -12.11
C ARG A 60 5.16 0.32 -12.77
N PRO A 61 4.85 -0.03 -14.03
CA PRO A 61 5.55 -1.09 -14.75
C PRO A 61 7.08 -0.91 -14.73
N GLY A 62 7.80 -1.96 -14.35
CA GLY A 62 9.27 -1.95 -14.32
C GLY A 62 9.91 -1.11 -13.20
N LYS A 63 9.11 -0.59 -12.25
CA LYS A 63 9.58 0.21 -11.11
C LYS A 63 9.39 -0.52 -9.79
N SER A 64 10.09 -0.05 -8.76
CA SER A 64 9.88 -0.50 -7.38
C SER A 64 8.47 -0.15 -6.89
N PRO A 65 7.93 -0.88 -5.90
CA PRO A 65 6.64 -0.56 -5.29
C PRO A 65 6.59 0.88 -4.78
N ILE A 66 5.53 1.59 -5.16
CA ILE A 66 5.23 2.91 -4.60
C ILE A 66 4.74 2.72 -3.17
N MET A 67 3.80 1.78 -3.01
CA MET A 67 3.14 1.44 -1.76
C MET A 67 2.96 -0.07 -1.66
N THR A 68 3.17 -0.60 -0.45
CA THR A 68 2.93 -2.02 -0.13
C THR A 68 1.92 -2.11 0.99
N PHE A 69 0.84 -2.80 0.70
CA PHE A 69 -0.25 -3.15 1.58
C PHE A 69 -0.06 -4.56 2.12
N TYR A 70 -0.46 -4.78 3.36
CA TYR A 70 -0.38 -6.08 4.03
C TYR A 70 -1.72 -6.42 4.69
N GLY A 71 -2.13 -7.68 4.59
CA GLY A 71 -3.41 -8.17 5.11
C GLY A 71 -3.58 -7.95 6.61
N GLY A 72 -4.47 -7.05 7.00
CA GLY A 72 -4.55 -6.46 8.34
C GLY A 72 -5.24 -7.30 9.41
N ASP A 73 -6.08 -8.24 9.01
CA ASP A 73 -6.82 -9.14 9.89
C ASP A 73 -6.02 -10.45 10.15
N ARG A 74 -6.68 -11.62 10.22
CA ARG A 74 -6.04 -12.95 10.24
C ARG A 74 -5.24 -13.22 8.95
N TRP A 75 -4.23 -12.40 8.67
CA TRP A 75 -3.31 -12.47 7.54
C TRP A 75 -3.89 -12.10 6.16
N GLY A 76 -4.99 -11.34 6.14
CA GLY A 76 -5.68 -10.87 4.93
C GLY A 76 -6.89 -11.72 4.53
N GLN A 77 -7.46 -12.52 5.43
CA GLN A 77 -8.53 -13.47 5.11
C GLN A 77 -9.83 -12.81 4.66
N ASN A 78 -10.18 -11.63 5.19
CA ASN A 78 -11.37 -10.88 4.80
C ASN A 78 -11.07 -9.73 3.82
N GLY A 79 -9.93 -9.78 3.13
CA GLY A 79 -9.56 -8.76 2.14
C GLY A 79 -9.16 -7.40 2.74
N ARG A 80 -9.18 -7.23 4.06
CA ARG A 80 -8.70 -6.00 4.71
C ARG A 80 -7.19 -5.91 4.64
N VAL A 81 -6.69 -4.80 4.13
CA VAL A 81 -5.26 -4.50 4.05
C VAL A 81 -4.91 -3.18 4.72
N TYR A 82 -3.65 -3.05 5.11
CA TYR A 82 -3.09 -1.77 5.52
C TYR A 82 -1.72 -1.51 4.93
N ALA A 83 -1.39 -0.24 4.73
CA ALA A 83 -0.06 0.20 4.36
C ALA A 83 0.41 1.29 5.33
N LYS A 84 1.64 1.18 5.83
CA LYS A 84 2.22 2.23 6.67
C LYS A 84 2.46 3.47 5.82
N LEU A 85 2.07 4.64 6.31
CA LEU A 85 2.24 5.89 5.58
C LEU A 85 3.71 6.29 5.57
N PRO A 86 4.34 6.43 4.39
CA PRO A 86 5.71 6.90 4.30
C PRO A 86 5.78 8.38 4.69
N LYS A 87 6.92 8.83 5.21
CA LYS A 87 7.18 10.26 5.30
C LYS A 87 7.33 10.85 3.89
N SER A 88 6.97 12.11 3.71
CA SER A 88 7.26 12.85 2.48
C SER A 88 8.77 12.95 2.27
N THR A 89 9.53 13.29 3.32
CA THR A 89 11.00 13.40 3.26
C THR A 89 11.72 12.26 3.99
N GLY A 90 12.86 11.84 3.43
CA GLY A 90 13.79 10.89 4.04
C GLY A 90 13.30 9.44 4.09
N ARG A 91 13.99 8.60 4.86
CA ARG A 91 13.66 7.19 5.03
C ARG A 91 12.83 7.00 6.31
N GLY A 92 11.55 6.65 6.18
CA GLY A 92 10.74 6.27 7.33
C GLY A 92 9.23 6.38 7.11
N TYR A 93 8.50 6.14 8.19
CA TYR A 93 7.04 6.21 8.24
C TYR A 93 6.57 7.33 9.15
N ILE A 94 5.38 7.86 8.89
CA ILE A 94 4.71 8.85 9.72
C ILE A 94 4.40 8.22 11.08
N ARG A 95 4.78 8.90 12.16
CA ARG A 95 4.57 8.46 13.56
C ARG A 95 3.45 9.26 14.21
N ASP A 96 2.93 8.76 15.33
CA ASP A 96 1.95 9.50 16.12
C ASP A 96 2.47 10.91 16.45
N GLY A 97 1.58 11.91 16.44
CA GLY A 97 1.94 13.33 16.57
C GLY A 97 2.57 14.01 15.35
N SER A 98 2.89 13.28 14.27
CA SER A 98 3.28 13.88 12.99
C SER A 98 2.05 14.36 12.20
N LYS A 99 2.19 15.42 11.42
CA LYS A 99 1.16 15.82 10.44
C LYS A 99 1.07 14.75 9.34
N ILE A 100 -0.15 14.36 9.01
CA ILE A 100 -0.46 13.51 7.86
C ILE A 100 -0.89 14.45 6.73
N ASP A 101 -0.64 14.03 5.49
CA ASP A 101 -1.19 14.74 4.34
C ASP A 101 -2.73 14.65 4.34
N PRO A 102 -3.47 15.75 4.18
CA PRO A 102 -4.93 15.75 4.19
C PRO A 102 -5.55 14.78 3.18
N GLN A 103 -4.94 14.62 2.00
CA GLN A 103 -5.45 13.70 0.98
C GLN A 103 -5.31 12.24 1.45
N LEU A 104 -4.27 11.91 2.22
CA LEU A 104 -4.19 10.58 2.84
C LEU A 104 -5.21 10.43 3.96
N GLU A 105 -5.43 11.45 4.79
CA GLU A 105 -6.42 11.42 5.88
C GLU A 105 -7.83 11.11 5.38
N GLU A 106 -8.24 11.74 4.28
CA GLU A 106 -9.54 11.56 3.62
C GLU A 106 -9.77 10.12 3.14
N LEU A 107 -8.71 9.40 2.75
CA LEU A 107 -8.75 8.03 2.27
C LEU A 107 -8.93 6.97 3.38
N GLY A 108 -9.07 7.37 4.65
CA GLY A 108 -9.31 6.44 5.76
C GLY A 108 -8.04 6.00 6.49
N THR A 109 -7.29 6.96 7.02
CA THR A 109 -6.12 6.64 7.86
C THR A 109 -6.50 6.05 9.21
N CYS A 110 -5.63 5.19 9.73
CA CYS A 110 -5.76 4.61 11.04
C CYS A 110 -4.42 4.57 11.79
N ARG A 111 -4.49 4.54 13.12
CA ARG A 111 -3.32 4.34 13.96
C ARG A 111 -3.07 2.86 14.16
N LEU A 112 -1.86 2.41 13.85
CA LEU A 112 -1.39 1.12 14.36
C LEU A 112 -1.25 1.22 15.89
N ARG A 113 -1.18 0.08 16.62
CA ARG A 113 -1.13 0.05 18.10
C ARG A 113 -0.28 1.19 18.69
N ARG A 114 -0.85 1.94 19.64
CA ARG A 114 -0.32 3.20 20.22
C ARG A 114 1.17 3.16 20.54
N PHE A 115 1.66 2.03 21.03
CA PHE A 115 3.09 1.76 21.15
C PHE A 115 3.37 0.34 20.64
N ILE A 116 4.52 0.20 19.98
CA ILE A 116 5.11 -1.10 19.69
C ILE A 116 6.38 -1.26 20.53
N GLU A 117 6.62 -2.47 20.99
CA GLU A 117 7.83 -2.85 21.71
C GLU A 117 8.63 -3.82 20.82
N PRO A 118 9.37 -3.32 19.82
CA PRO A 118 10.12 -4.17 18.91
C PRO A 118 11.25 -4.93 19.62
N ARG A 119 11.66 -4.46 20.81
CA ARG A 119 12.62 -5.11 21.70
C ARG A 119 12.20 -4.83 23.15
N PRO A 120 12.45 -5.75 24.10
CA PRO A 120 12.16 -5.54 25.52
C PRO A 120 12.75 -4.20 26.01
N GLY A 121 11.94 -3.40 26.70
CA GLY A 121 12.28 -2.09 27.26
C GLY A 121 12.24 -0.93 26.26
N ARG A 122 12.09 -1.18 24.95
CA ARG A 122 12.07 -0.12 23.93
C ARG A 122 10.66 0.12 23.42
N ARG A 123 9.98 1.14 23.94
CA ARG A 123 8.70 1.62 23.40
C ARG A 123 8.95 2.60 22.27
N VAL A 124 8.35 2.34 21.11
CA VAL A 124 8.32 3.26 19.98
C VAL A 124 6.87 3.58 19.64
N GLU A 125 6.62 4.85 19.32
CA GLU A 125 5.29 5.32 18.91
C GLU A 125 4.78 4.56 17.69
N ALA A 126 3.47 4.38 17.64
CA ALA A 126 2.80 3.80 16.49
C ALA A 126 3.16 4.53 15.19
N CYS A 127 3.13 3.80 14.07
CA CYS A 127 3.02 4.44 12.77
C CYS A 127 1.55 4.69 12.42
N TRP A 128 1.31 5.74 11.65
CA TRP A 128 0.08 5.87 10.89
C TRP A 128 0.08 4.89 9.72
N ALA A 129 -1.10 4.40 9.39
CA ALA A 129 -1.35 3.54 8.26
C ALA A 129 -2.60 4.01 7.51
N LEU A 130 -2.72 3.61 6.25
CA LEU A 130 -3.99 3.59 5.54
C LEU A 130 -4.58 2.19 5.69
N ALA A 131 -5.88 2.09 5.96
CA ALA A 131 -6.60 0.82 5.89
C ALA A 131 -7.59 0.87 4.73
N ALA A 132 -7.63 -0.19 3.92
CA ALA A 132 -8.51 -0.30 2.77
C ALA A 132 -8.95 -1.76 2.59
N GLN A 133 -9.91 -1.99 1.69
CA GLN A 133 -10.20 -3.33 1.18
C GLN A 133 -9.36 -3.61 -0.07
N GLU A 134 -9.00 -4.86 -0.31
CA GLU A 134 -8.20 -5.28 -1.49
C GLU A 134 -8.92 -5.05 -2.82
N ASP A 135 -10.26 -5.04 -2.82
CA ASP A 135 -11.11 -4.77 -3.97
C ASP A 135 -11.42 -3.27 -4.16
N ASP A 136 -11.12 -2.44 -3.17
CA ASP A 136 -11.24 -0.97 -3.24
C ASP A 136 -10.05 -0.38 -4.02
N LEU A 137 -10.08 -0.60 -5.33
CA LEU A 137 -9.01 -0.16 -6.24
C LEU A 137 -8.79 1.35 -6.21
N GLU A 138 -9.86 2.12 -6.04
CA GLU A 138 -9.80 3.58 -6.02
C GLU A 138 -8.93 4.06 -4.86
N THR A 139 -9.24 3.63 -3.64
CA THR A 139 -8.44 3.98 -2.46
C THR A 139 -6.99 3.51 -2.59
N LEU A 140 -6.76 2.28 -3.07
CA LEU A 140 -5.42 1.71 -3.23
C LEU A 140 -4.57 2.50 -4.23
N VAL A 141 -5.16 2.90 -5.36
CA VAL A 141 -4.49 3.66 -6.43
C VAL A 141 -4.26 5.10 -6.01
N GLN A 142 -5.29 5.78 -5.48
CA GLN A 142 -5.19 7.16 -5.03
C GLN A 142 -4.11 7.31 -3.95
N ALA A 143 -4.12 6.43 -2.95
CA ALA A 143 -3.11 6.45 -1.90
C ALA A 143 -1.67 6.29 -2.42
N ALA A 144 -1.48 5.39 -3.39
CA ALA A 144 -0.17 5.20 -4.01
C ALA A 144 0.27 6.47 -4.75
N LEU A 145 -0.61 7.07 -5.55
CA LEU A 145 -0.29 8.29 -6.31
C LEU A 145 0.01 9.47 -5.41
N VAL A 146 -0.77 9.67 -4.34
CA VAL A 146 -0.49 10.70 -3.33
C VAL A 146 0.89 10.47 -2.69
N CYS A 147 1.20 9.22 -2.32
CA CYS A 147 2.53 8.89 -1.78
C CYS A 147 3.68 9.11 -2.79
N GLU A 148 3.45 8.87 -4.07
CA GLU A 148 4.42 9.13 -5.13
C GLU A 148 4.68 10.64 -5.28
N GLN A 149 3.61 11.44 -5.33
CA GLN A 149 3.68 12.90 -5.43
C GLN A 149 4.40 13.51 -4.22
N LEU A 150 4.09 13.04 -3.01
CA LEU A 150 4.74 13.51 -1.78
C LEU A 150 6.25 13.27 -1.77
N ARG A 151 6.71 12.18 -2.40
CA ARG A 151 8.14 11.86 -2.55
C ARG A 151 8.81 12.59 -3.70
N ALA A 152 8.05 13.00 -4.72
CA ALA A 152 8.58 13.79 -5.83
C ALA A 152 8.82 15.25 -5.42
N ASN A 153 8.02 15.76 -4.47
CA ASN A 153 8.06 17.15 -3.99
C ASN A 153 8.98 17.35 -2.77
N SER A 154 9.70 16.32 -2.34
CA SER A 154 10.53 16.29 -1.12
C SER A 154 12.01 16.43 -1.39
#